data_AF-A0A518RD01-F1
#
_entry.id   AF-A0A518RD01-F1
#
_cell.length_a   1.000
_cell.length_b   1.000
_cell.length_c   1.000
_cell.angle_alpha   90.00
_cell.angle_beta   90.00
_cell.angle_gamma   90.00
#
_symmetry.space_group_name_H-M   'P 1'
#
loop_
_entity.id
_entity.type
_entity.pdbx_description
1 polymer ?
#
loop_
_entity_poly.entity_id
_entity_poly.type
_entity_poly.pdbx_seq_one_letter_code
_entity_poly.pdbx_strand_id
1 'polypeptide(L)'
;MIGLATFSLIIALAFLSLKSDRDAVSREIRAGFETGALVVDADWRFADVRIGAHQTNDCLILLQAIDQRATTAQLSITPLSAPTGTESMCLALSDAAAGTFDPDLRFYHNYVHAQTSVARLLLPLLGVDGLRALYKLAVTVLLIAGLAIATIGLAERRALMRNALWLLLFALFGRWFGFESFGQSLGHGPSDLLILAFLLFLARGSRDAPMRERTALLGSGLFGALTMGFEMLTGGIPLGLALTIGCVPIALAHDARIGVATLRCAIAYLTAVAAVAVAKIAAVSIVFGTAPVVAAIRQFLFRTGVDYDHNPDAPAGAHEFFTRVWAGFESMAPGMHWLAVGMMSLALVLGGWGYAQLRRTRCKAVHFQAAAMAGSALVIPLWMVVFWQHTAQHAWFMDRILIWPMAAGFALFLMALIERERIGAPDEQPAQLA
;
A
#
# COMPACT_ATOMS: atom_id res chain seq x y z
N MET A 1 16.64 11.76 8.38
CA MET A 1 16.84 11.02 9.65
C MET A 1 15.90 9.83 9.78
N ILE A 2 14.56 10.01 9.83
CA ILE A 2 13.61 8.89 9.99
C ILE A 2 13.85 7.78 8.95
N GLY A 3 13.90 8.11 7.66
CA GLY A 3 14.17 7.10 6.61
C GLY A 3 15.46 6.31 6.82
N LEU A 4 16.58 6.97 7.14
CA LEU A 4 17.85 6.28 7.41
C LEU A 4 17.77 5.40 8.66
N ALA A 5 17.16 5.88 9.74
CA ALA A 5 16.99 5.10 10.96
C ALA A 5 16.10 3.86 10.73
N THR A 6 15.01 4.02 9.97
CA THR A 6 14.14 2.90 9.57
C THR A 6 14.88 1.91 8.69
N PHE A 7 15.66 2.37 7.70
CA PHE A 7 16.46 1.48 6.86
C PHE A 7 17.50 0.70 7.68
N SER A 8 18.23 1.36 8.58
CA SER A 8 19.16 0.69 9.49
C SER A 8 18.46 -0.36 10.36
N LEU A 9 17.25 -0.07 10.85
CA LEU A 9 16.45 -1.04 11.60
C LEU A 9 16.05 -2.24 10.73
N ILE A 10 15.66 -2.01 9.47
CA ILE A 10 15.33 -3.10 8.54
C ILE A 10 16.55 -3.98 8.26
N ILE A 11 17.73 -3.40 8.03
CA ILE A 11 18.98 -4.15 7.86
C ILE A 11 19.33 -4.94 9.13
N ALA A 12 19.19 -4.33 10.31
CA ALA A 12 19.42 -5.01 11.58
C ALA A 12 18.44 -6.19 11.77
N LEU A 13 17.16 -6.01 11.42
CA LEU A 13 16.15 -7.06 11.44
C LEU A 13 16.49 -8.17 10.43
N ALA A 14 16.95 -7.83 9.23
CA ALA A 14 17.38 -8.79 8.23
C ALA A 14 18.55 -9.62 8.73
N PHE A 15 19.57 -8.97 9.29
CA PHE A 15 20.72 -9.63 9.91
C PHE A 15 20.31 -10.57 11.05
N LEU A 16 19.41 -10.13 11.93
CA LEU A 16 18.90 -10.97 13.02
C LEU A 16 18.09 -12.16 12.50
N SER A 17 17.24 -11.94 11.48
CA SER A 17 16.40 -12.98 10.87
C SER A 17 17.19 -14.11 10.22
N LEU A 18 18.42 -13.83 9.77
CA LEU A 18 19.32 -14.84 9.19
C LEU A 18 19.89 -15.81 10.23
N LYS A 19 19.69 -15.54 11.53
CA LYS A 19 20.02 -16.48 12.61
C LYS A 19 18.87 -17.46 12.92
N SER A 20 17.73 -17.31 12.24
CA SER A 20 16.58 -18.22 12.38
C SER A 20 16.94 -19.63 11.90
N ASP A 21 16.32 -20.65 12.50
CA ASP A 21 16.50 -22.05 12.10
C ASP A 21 15.92 -22.26 10.68
N ARG A 22 16.82 -22.32 9.70
CA ARG A 22 16.47 -22.55 8.29
C ARG A 22 15.69 -23.84 8.10
N ASP A 23 16.04 -24.92 8.82
CA ASP A 23 15.38 -26.21 8.67
C ASP A 23 13.96 -26.17 9.23
N ALA A 24 13.72 -25.40 10.31
CA ALA A 24 12.37 -25.11 10.77
C ALA A 24 11.55 -24.38 9.71
N VAL A 25 12.09 -23.31 9.13
CA VAL A 25 11.39 -22.57 8.06
C VAL A 25 11.07 -23.50 6.87
N SER A 26 12.02 -24.31 6.41
CA SER A 26 11.80 -25.26 5.31
C SER A 26 10.78 -26.36 5.65
N ARG A 27 10.73 -26.84 6.90
CA ARG A 27 9.69 -27.78 7.36
C ARG A 27 8.31 -27.14 7.29
N GLU A 28 8.15 -25.92 7.78
CA GLU A 28 6.86 -25.21 7.75
C GLU A 28 6.38 -24.89 6.32
N ILE A 29 7.31 -24.64 5.38
CA ILE A 29 6.97 -24.48 3.96
C ILE A 29 6.46 -25.78 3.36
N ARG A 30 7.15 -26.90 3.60
CA ARG A 30 6.70 -28.23 3.14
C ARG A 30 5.33 -28.58 3.71
N ALA A 31 5.14 -28.38 5.01
CA ALA A 31 3.83 -28.54 5.65
C ALA A 31 2.77 -27.65 5.00
N GLY A 32 3.11 -26.42 4.61
CA GLY A 32 2.21 -25.54 3.86
C GLY A 32 1.77 -26.10 2.50
N PHE A 33 2.63 -26.78 1.76
CA PHE A 33 2.23 -27.48 0.53
C PHE A 33 1.35 -28.70 0.84
N GLU A 34 1.69 -29.47 1.88
CA GLU A 34 0.93 -30.66 2.29
C GLU A 34 -0.50 -30.32 2.76
N THR A 35 -0.68 -29.21 3.50
CA THR A 35 -2.01 -28.75 3.95
C THR A 35 -2.79 -28.00 2.86
N GLY A 36 -2.15 -27.71 1.72
CA GLY A 36 -2.73 -26.91 0.65
C GLY A 36 -2.87 -25.42 1.00
N ALA A 37 -2.07 -24.94 1.97
CA ALA A 37 -1.81 -23.52 2.20
C ALA A 37 -1.04 -22.93 1.01
N LEU A 38 -0.10 -23.68 0.45
CA LEU A 38 0.59 -23.38 -0.78
C LEU A 38 0.18 -24.39 -1.85
N VAL A 39 0.20 -23.96 -3.11
CA VAL A 39 -0.10 -24.79 -4.27
C VAL A 39 1.00 -24.59 -5.29
N VAL A 40 1.64 -25.69 -5.67
CA VAL A 40 2.77 -25.72 -6.60
C VAL A 40 2.38 -25.15 -7.97
N ASP A 41 1.28 -25.65 -8.54
CA ASP A 41 0.89 -25.34 -9.94
C ASP A 41 0.00 -24.10 -10.07
N ALA A 42 -0.04 -23.22 -9.07
CA ALA A 42 -0.94 -22.07 -9.07
C ALA A 42 -0.32 -20.81 -8.47
N ASP A 43 0.45 -20.12 -9.30
CA ASP A 43 1.04 -18.80 -9.03
C ASP A 43 -0.04 -17.71 -8.80
N TRP A 44 -1.16 -17.82 -9.50
CA TRP A 44 -2.25 -16.84 -9.51
C TRP A 44 -3.62 -17.50 -9.40
N ARG A 45 -4.48 -16.97 -8.53
CA ARG A 45 -5.87 -17.41 -8.42
C ARG A 45 -6.78 -16.22 -8.20
N PHE A 46 -7.38 -15.73 -9.28
CA PHE A 46 -8.32 -14.62 -9.20
C PHE A 46 -9.40 -14.90 -8.15
N ALA A 47 -9.59 -13.94 -7.23
CA ALA A 47 -10.59 -13.97 -6.18
C ALA A 47 -10.48 -15.11 -5.15
N ASP A 48 -9.34 -15.80 -5.05
CA ASP A 48 -9.13 -16.81 -4.00
C ASP A 48 -8.93 -16.13 -2.63
N VAL A 49 -9.97 -16.15 -1.80
CA VAL A 49 -9.97 -15.56 -0.45
C VAL A 49 -9.36 -16.46 0.63
N ARG A 50 -9.01 -17.71 0.26
CA ARG A 50 -8.43 -18.71 1.16
C ARG A 50 -6.91 -18.64 1.12
N ILE A 51 -6.32 -18.86 -0.05
CA ILE A 51 -4.86 -18.78 -0.26
C ILE A 51 -4.45 -17.33 -0.50
N GLY A 52 -5.28 -16.55 -1.19
CA GLY A 52 -4.95 -15.23 -1.70
C GLY A 52 -4.79 -15.23 -3.22
N ALA A 53 -5.00 -14.06 -3.82
CA ALA A 53 -4.94 -13.89 -5.26
C ALA A 53 -3.50 -13.87 -5.82
N HIS A 54 -2.50 -13.63 -4.96
CA HIS A 54 -1.11 -13.40 -5.33
C HIS A 54 -0.14 -14.41 -4.69
N GLN A 55 -0.14 -15.66 -5.16
CA GLN A 55 0.76 -16.66 -4.58
C GLN A 55 2.21 -16.51 -5.08
N THR A 56 2.43 -15.99 -6.29
CA THR A 56 3.77 -15.78 -6.84
C THR A 56 4.67 -14.98 -5.90
N ASN A 57 4.25 -13.82 -5.41
CA ASN A 57 5.06 -13.04 -4.47
C ASN A 57 5.22 -13.74 -3.12
N ASP A 58 4.19 -14.44 -2.63
CA ASP A 58 4.28 -15.21 -1.40
C ASP A 58 5.37 -16.29 -1.52
N CYS A 59 5.36 -17.05 -2.61
CA CYS A 59 6.35 -18.08 -2.89
C CYS A 59 7.76 -17.49 -3.07
N LEU A 60 7.89 -16.34 -3.72
CA LEU A 60 9.16 -15.62 -3.83
C LEU A 60 9.68 -15.21 -2.44
N ILE A 61 8.83 -14.65 -1.58
CA ILE A 61 9.24 -14.20 -0.23
C ILE A 61 9.67 -15.39 0.63
N LEU A 62 8.96 -16.51 0.55
CA LEU A 62 9.31 -17.74 1.26
C LEU A 62 10.59 -18.37 0.73
N LEU A 63 10.80 -18.35 -0.60
CA LEU A 63 12.05 -18.79 -1.21
C LEU A 63 13.22 -17.95 -0.69
N GLN A 64 13.04 -16.63 -0.66
CA GLN A 64 13.99 -15.68 -0.10
C GLN A 64 14.24 -15.87 1.41
N ALA A 65 13.28 -16.45 2.12
CA ALA A 65 13.39 -16.74 3.54
C ALA A 65 14.34 -17.93 3.80
N ILE A 66 14.26 -18.98 2.96
CA ILE A 66 15.07 -20.20 3.10
C ILE A 66 16.36 -20.24 2.29
N ASP A 67 16.45 -19.49 1.19
CA ASP A 67 17.67 -19.47 0.37
C ASP A 67 18.71 -18.54 1.00
N GLN A 68 19.62 -19.16 1.77
CA GLN A 68 20.69 -18.49 2.51
C GLN A 68 22.08 -18.88 2.00
N ARG A 69 22.21 -19.26 0.71
CA ARG A 69 23.48 -19.73 0.13
C ARG A 69 24.55 -18.63 0.01
N ALA A 70 24.16 -17.36 0.04
CA ALA A 70 25.08 -16.22 0.03
C ALA A 70 25.53 -15.79 1.44
N THR A 71 26.50 -14.88 1.52
CA THR A 71 26.99 -14.40 2.82
C THR A 71 25.94 -13.60 3.58
N THR A 72 25.98 -13.62 4.92
CA THR A 72 25.07 -12.83 5.77
C THR A 72 25.10 -11.34 5.45
N ALA A 73 26.29 -10.79 5.15
CA ALA A 73 26.44 -9.39 4.77
C ALA A 73 25.64 -9.07 3.49
N GLN A 74 25.73 -9.92 2.47
CA GLN A 74 24.96 -9.79 1.23
C GLN A 74 23.45 -9.94 1.48
N LEU A 75 23.04 -11.01 2.18
CA LEU A 75 21.63 -11.34 2.42
C LEU A 75 20.90 -10.36 3.33
N SER A 76 21.62 -9.67 4.23
CA SER A 76 21.04 -8.61 5.06
C SER A 76 20.69 -7.36 4.27
N ILE A 77 21.32 -7.14 3.12
CA ILE A 77 21.03 -6.03 2.21
C ILE A 77 20.00 -6.46 1.19
N THR A 78 20.17 -7.63 0.58
CA THR A 78 19.34 -8.05 -0.55
C THR A 78 19.19 -9.57 -0.55
N PRO A 79 17.95 -10.09 -0.61
CA PRO A 79 17.75 -11.53 -0.69
C PRO A 79 18.09 -12.06 -2.09
N LEU A 80 18.17 -13.38 -2.21
CA LEU A 80 18.29 -14.05 -3.50
C LEU A 80 16.99 -13.93 -4.30
N SER A 81 17.04 -14.19 -5.59
CA SER A 81 15.90 -14.21 -6.51
C SER A 81 15.72 -15.63 -7.03
N ALA A 82 14.52 -15.94 -7.50
CA ALA A 82 14.34 -17.13 -8.33
C ALA A 82 15.14 -17.03 -9.65
N PRO A 83 15.41 -18.19 -10.29
CA PRO A 83 16.06 -18.26 -11.60
C PRO A 83 15.30 -17.46 -12.67
N THR A 84 15.96 -17.19 -13.79
CA THR A 84 15.22 -16.77 -14.99
C THR A 84 14.51 -17.97 -15.61
N GLY A 85 13.37 -17.76 -16.26
CA GLY A 85 12.66 -18.82 -17.00
C GLY A 85 12.01 -19.90 -16.13
N THR A 86 11.81 -19.65 -14.83
CA THR A 86 11.07 -20.60 -13.98
C THR A 86 9.59 -20.56 -14.35
N GLU A 87 9.01 -21.72 -14.68
CA GLU A 87 7.60 -21.83 -15.08
C GLU A 87 6.64 -21.44 -13.94
N SER A 88 7.02 -21.70 -12.69
CA SER A 88 6.29 -21.30 -11.49
C SER A 88 7.24 -20.95 -10.34
N MET A 89 6.92 -19.86 -9.64
CA MET A 89 7.65 -19.46 -8.43
C MET A 89 7.41 -20.43 -7.26
N CYS A 90 6.21 -21.00 -7.17
CA CYS A 90 5.85 -21.95 -6.12
C CYS A 90 6.50 -23.32 -6.35
N LEU A 91 6.72 -23.73 -7.60
CA LEU A 91 7.56 -24.90 -7.91
C LEU A 91 9.00 -24.71 -7.43
N ALA A 92 9.63 -23.57 -7.75
CA ALA A 92 10.97 -23.24 -7.28
C ALA A 92 11.10 -23.28 -5.75
N LEU A 93 10.07 -22.77 -5.04
CA LEU A 93 9.99 -22.84 -3.59
C LEU A 93 9.88 -24.29 -3.09
N SER A 94 9.04 -25.10 -3.72
CA SER A 94 8.88 -26.51 -3.37
C SER A 94 10.20 -27.27 -3.47
N ASP A 95 10.91 -27.11 -4.59
CA ASP A 95 12.23 -27.71 -4.80
C ASP A 95 13.26 -27.22 -3.76
N ALA A 96 13.22 -25.94 -3.43
CA ALA A 96 14.12 -25.36 -2.43
C ALA A 96 13.85 -25.88 -1.03
N ALA A 97 12.58 -26.05 -0.66
CA ALA A 97 12.19 -26.63 0.62
C ALA A 97 12.48 -28.13 0.70
N ALA A 98 12.52 -28.83 -0.44
CA ALA A 98 12.94 -30.23 -0.57
C ALA A 98 14.46 -30.41 -0.60
N GLY A 99 15.22 -29.34 -0.80
CA GLY A 99 16.69 -29.37 -0.89
C GLY A 99 17.23 -29.78 -2.26
N THR A 100 16.40 -29.77 -3.31
CA THR A 100 16.78 -30.10 -4.70
C THR A 100 17.09 -28.86 -5.55
N PHE A 101 16.90 -27.66 -4.99
CA PHE A 101 17.12 -26.39 -5.66
C PHE A 101 18.60 -25.97 -5.63
N ASP A 102 19.25 -25.98 -6.80
CA ASP A 102 20.62 -25.52 -6.96
C ASP A 102 20.85 -24.65 -8.22
N PRO A 103 20.13 -23.52 -8.38
CA PRO A 103 20.43 -22.59 -9.47
C PRO A 103 21.57 -21.63 -9.10
N ASP A 104 22.12 -20.96 -10.11
CA ASP A 104 23.09 -19.90 -9.92
C ASP A 104 22.60 -18.80 -8.96
N LEU A 105 23.53 -18.23 -8.19
CA LEU A 105 23.22 -17.14 -7.27
C LEU A 105 22.80 -15.89 -8.04
N ARG A 106 21.55 -15.49 -7.83
CA ARG A 106 20.98 -14.24 -8.34
C ARG A 106 20.36 -13.47 -7.20
N PHE A 107 20.62 -12.16 -7.13
CA PHE A 107 20.09 -11.30 -6.08
C PHE A 107 18.93 -10.42 -6.58
N TYR A 108 17.94 -10.21 -5.72
CA TYR A 108 16.79 -9.36 -6.01
C TYR A 108 17.03 -7.92 -5.49
N HIS A 109 17.82 -7.15 -6.22
CA HIS A 109 18.32 -5.85 -5.74
C HIS A 109 17.27 -4.71 -5.69
N ASN A 110 16.18 -4.84 -6.44
CA ASN A 110 15.27 -3.71 -6.71
C ASN A 110 14.47 -3.22 -5.50
N TYR A 111 14.36 -4.02 -4.44
CA TYR A 111 13.55 -3.70 -3.27
C TYR A 111 14.30 -3.93 -1.96
N VAL A 112 13.75 -3.41 -0.87
CA VAL A 112 14.30 -3.60 0.48
C VAL A 112 13.93 -4.98 1.05
N HIS A 113 12.77 -5.52 0.70
CA HIS A 113 12.29 -6.86 1.11
C HIS A 113 12.15 -7.05 2.63
N ALA A 114 11.60 -6.05 3.35
CA ALA A 114 11.37 -6.19 4.79
C ALA A 114 10.46 -7.38 5.14
N GLN A 115 9.52 -7.73 4.26
CA GLN A 115 8.65 -8.90 4.40
C GLN A 115 9.41 -10.23 4.52
N THR A 116 10.57 -10.39 3.87
CA THR A 116 11.39 -11.61 3.96
C THR A 116 11.93 -11.81 5.38
N SER A 117 12.40 -10.72 6.00
CA SER A 117 12.92 -10.75 7.37
C SER A 117 11.82 -11.09 8.38
N VAL A 118 10.62 -10.53 8.18
CA VAL A 118 9.45 -10.86 9.00
C VAL A 118 9.05 -12.32 8.82
N ALA A 119 9.01 -12.81 7.57
CA ALA A 119 8.69 -14.20 7.28
C ALA A 119 9.67 -15.17 7.96
N ARG A 120 11.00 -14.96 7.84
CA ARG A 120 12.01 -15.82 8.50
C ARG A 120 11.83 -15.94 10.01
N LEU A 121 11.39 -14.86 10.67
CA LEU A 121 11.23 -14.81 12.12
C LEU A 121 9.92 -15.44 12.58
N LEU A 122 8.84 -15.25 11.83
CA LEU A 122 7.50 -15.67 12.26
C LEU A 122 7.10 -17.05 11.73
N LEU A 123 7.64 -17.48 10.59
CA LEU A 123 7.25 -18.76 9.98
C LEU A 123 7.47 -19.96 10.91
N PRO A 124 8.62 -20.11 11.60
CA PRO A 124 8.84 -21.24 12.52
C PRO A 124 7.85 -21.32 13.69
N LEU A 125 7.17 -20.21 14.00
CA LEU A 125 6.25 -20.11 15.13
C LEU A 125 4.80 -20.32 14.72
N LEU A 126 4.45 -19.92 13.49
CA LEU A 126 3.06 -19.82 13.03
C LEU A 126 2.73 -20.75 11.86
N GLY A 127 3.76 -21.27 11.16
CA GLY A 127 3.59 -21.87 9.84
C GLY A 127 3.13 -20.86 8.78
N VAL A 128 2.92 -21.34 7.55
CA VAL A 128 2.42 -20.50 6.44
C VAL A 128 1.01 -20.00 6.72
N ASP A 129 0.09 -20.91 7.10
CA ASP A 129 -1.30 -20.57 7.37
C ASP A 129 -1.46 -19.60 8.54
N GLY A 130 -0.73 -19.82 9.63
CA GLY A 130 -0.80 -18.93 10.80
C GLY A 130 -0.26 -17.54 10.50
N LEU A 131 0.81 -17.41 9.71
CA LEU A 131 1.34 -16.11 9.29
C LEU A 131 0.35 -15.34 8.40
N ARG A 132 -0.27 -16.03 7.44
CA ARG A 132 -1.34 -15.46 6.59
C ARG A 132 -2.56 -15.04 7.41
N ALA A 133 -2.99 -15.89 8.35
CA ALA A 133 -4.09 -15.61 9.26
C ALA A 133 -3.80 -14.40 10.15
N LEU A 134 -2.56 -14.26 10.62
CA LEU A 134 -2.11 -13.10 11.40
C LEU A 134 -2.28 -11.80 10.62
N TYR A 135 -1.84 -11.75 9.35
CA TYR A 135 -1.99 -10.55 8.53
C TYR A 135 -3.45 -10.22 8.25
N LYS A 136 -4.26 -11.22 7.88
CA LYS A 136 -5.70 -11.04 7.67
C LYS A 136 -6.42 -10.55 8.93
N LEU A 137 -6.08 -11.12 10.08
CA LEU A 137 -6.61 -10.70 11.39
C LEU A 137 -6.21 -9.26 11.70
N ALA A 138 -4.93 -8.91 11.55
CA ALA A 138 -4.45 -7.56 11.83
C ALA A 138 -5.12 -6.51 10.93
N VAL A 139 -5.28 -6.78 9.64
CA VAL A 139 -6.04 -5.93 8.70
C VAL A 139 -7.48 -5.75 9.18
N THR A 140 -8.14 -6.85 9.55
CA THR A 140 -9.52 -6.85 10.05
C THR A 140 -9.66 -6.02 11.32
N VAL A 141 -8.75 -6.19 12.28
CA VAL A 141 -8.75 -5.43 13.55
C VAL A 141 -8.56 -3.94 13.30
N LEU A 142 -7.63 -3.55 12.42
CA LEU A 142 -7.40 -2.13 12.08
C LEU A 142 -8.64 -1.50 11.41
N LEU A 143 -9.28 -2.22 10.50
CA LEU A 143 -10.54 -1.77 9.86
C LEU A 143 -11.65 -1.58 10.89
N ILE A 144 -11.91 -2.59 11.73
CA ILE A 144 -12.95 -2.53 12.76
C ILE A 144 -12.66 -1.39 13.75
N ALA A 145 -11.40 -1.23 14.17
CA ALA A 145 -11.01 -0.14 15.06
C ALA A 145 -11.26 1.23 14.43
N GLY A 146 -10.95 1.39 13.13
CA GLY A 146 -11.22 2.60 12.38
C GLY A 146 -12.71 2.93 12.28
N LEU A 147 -13.53 1.94 11.91
CA LEU A 147 -14.99 2.05 11.86
C LEU A 147 -15.57 2.40 13.23
N ALA A 148 -15.11 1.74 14.31
CA ALA A 148 -15.55 1.99 15.67
C ALA A 148 -15.21 3.41 16.13
N ILE A 149 -13.96 3.86 15.94
CA ILE A 149 -13.51 5.22 16.30
C ILE A 149 -14.35 6.28 15.59
N ALA A 150 -14.57 6.12 14.29
CA ALA A 150 -15.36 7.05 13.50
C ALA A 150 -16.83 7.08 13.94
N THR A 151 -17.43 5.91 14.18
CA THR A 151 -18.83 5.78 14.61
C THR A 151 -19.05 6.36 16.01
N ILE A 152 -18.15 6.07 16.96
CA ILE A 152 -18.19 6.66 18.32
C ILE A 152 -18.10 8.19 18.22
N GLY A 153 -17.18 8.72 17.40
CA GLY A 153 -17.05 10.16 17.19
C GLY A 153 -18.32 10.81 16.62
N LEU A 154 -19.03 10.13 15.71
CA LEU A 154 -20.34 10.56 15.21
C LEU A 154 -21.44 10.50 16.28
N ALA A 155 -21.49 9.43 17.06
CA ALA A 155 -22.48 9.27 18.14
C ALA A 155 -22.33 10.34 19.22
N GLU A 156 -21.08 10.73 19.54
CA GLU A 156 -20.77 11.83 20.45
C GLU A 156 -21.01 13.22 19.82
N ARG A 157 -21.45 13.29 18.56
CA ARG A 157 -21.67 14.52 17.77
C ARG A 157 -20.42 15.43 17.70
N ARG A 158 -19.22 14.85 17.86
CA ARG A 158 -17.96 15.59 17.79
C ARG A 158 -17.44 15.62 16.37
N ALA A 159 -16.95 16.78 15.93
CA ALA A 159 -16.27 16.96 14.64
C ALA A 159 -16.96 16.19 13.48
N LEU A 160 -18.28 16.33 13.36
CA LEU A 160 -19.15 15.45 12.55
C LEU A 160 -18.61 15.19 11.15
N MET A 161 -18.20 16.24 10.43
CA MET A 161 -17.61 16.11 9.08
C MET A 161 -16.39 15.17 9.05
N ARG A 162 -15.47 15.32 10.00
CA ARG A 162 -14.25 14.53 10.06
C ARG A 162 -14.54 13.07 10.37
N ASN A 163 -15.39 12.80 11.35
CA ASN A 163 -15.74 11.42 11.71
C ASN A 163 -16.57 10.74 10.62
N ALA A 164 -17.44 11.48 9.91
CA ALA A 164 -18.16 10.96 8.75
C ALA A 164 -17.21 10.60 7.61
N LEU A 165 -16.20 11.42 7.36
CA LEU A 165 -15.15 11.15 6.38
C LEU A 165 -14.33 9.92 6.76
N TRP A 166 -13.89 9.77 8.02
CA TRP A 166 -13.18 8.58 8.45
C TRP A 166 -14.03 7.31 8.31
N LEU A 167 -15.31 7.37 8.68
CA LEU A 167 -16.23 6.25 8.52
C LEU A 167 -16.35 5.83 7.04
N LEU A 168 -16.54 6.80 6.15
CA LEU A 168 -16.60 6.59 4.70
C LEU A 168 -15.30 5.94 4.19
N LEU A 169 -14.14 6.46 4.58
CA LEU A 169 -12.85 5.94 4.14
C LEU A 169 -12.66 4.48 4.58
N PHE A 170 -12.87 4.16 5.86
CA PHE A 170 -12.72 2.78 6.35
C PHE A 170 -13.75 1.83 5.71
N ALA A 171 -14.98 2.28 5.47
CA ALA A 171 -16.00 1.46 4.81
C ALA A 171 -15.62 1.16 3.34
N LEU A 172 -15.13 2.17 2.61
CA LEU A 172 -14.72 2.01 1.22
C LEU A 172 -13.48 1.15 1.09
N PHE A 173 -12.45 1.38 1.91
CA PHE A 173 -11.27 0.52 1.97
C PHE A 173 -11.66 -0.92 2.32
N GLY A 174 -12.49 -1.11 3.34
CA GLY A 174 -12.94 -2.43 3.78
C GLY A 174 -13.67 -3.22 2.70
N ARG A 175 -14.35 -2.55 1.76
CA ARG A 175 -15.10 -3.21 0.69
C ARG A 175 -14.34 -3.35 -0.63
N TRP A 176 -13.61 -2.32 -1.05
CA TRP A 176 -13.18 -2.17 -2.45
C TRP A 176 -11.66 -2.25 -2.63
N PHE A 177 -10.89 -2.29 -1.54
CA PHE A 177 -9.45 -2.42 -1.63
C PHE A 177 -8.98 -3.86 -1.82
N GLY A 178 -9.88 -4.85 -1.73
CA GLY A 178 -9.55 -6.27 -1.94
C GLY A 178 -8.84 -6.94 -0.76
N PHE A 179 -9.04 -6.48 0.48
CA PHE A 179 -8.41 -7.09 1.66
C PHE A 179 -8.75 -8.58 1.83
N GLU A 180 -9.89 -9.03 1.33
CA GLU A 180 -10.32 -10.42 1.31
C GLU A 180 -9.42 -11.34 0.48
N SER A 181 -8.84 -10.80 -0.60
CA SER A 181 -8.03 -11.52 -1.58
C SER A 181 -6.53 -11.29 -1.38
N PHE A 182 -6.16 -10.17 -0.76
CA PHE A 182 -4.77 -9.71 -0.68
C PHE A 182 -4.25 -9.51 0.74
N GLY A 183 -5.13 -9.32 1.74
CA GLY A 183 -4.72 -9.02 3.11
C GLY A 183 -3.96 -10.15 3.81
N GLN A 184 -4.08 -11.37 3.31
CA GLN A 184 -3.34 -12.56 3.73
C GLN A 184 -2.01 -12.76 2.98
N SER A 185 -1.79 -12.08 1.84
CA SER A 185 -0.57 -12.24 1.06
C SER A 185 0.64 -11.73 1.84
N LEU A 186 1.75 -12.46 1.80
CA LEU A 186 3.03 -12.05 2.36
C LEU A 186 3.60 -10.82 1.63
N GLY A 187 3.26 -10.65 0.35
CA GLY A 187 3.70 -9.52 -0.47
C GLY A 187 2.85 -8.26 -0.30
N HIS A 188 1.55 -8.39 -0.02
CA HIS A 188 0.62 -7.25 0.07
C HIS A 188 0.20 -6.92 1.51
N GLY A 189 -0.06 -7.93 2.33
CA GLY A 189 -0.55 -7.79 3.71
C GLY A 189 0.24 -6.78 4.55
N PRO A 190 1.58 -6.83 4.60
CA PRO A 190 2.36 -5.84 5.33
C PRO A 190 2.16 -4.40 4.86
N SER A 191 2.09 -4.16 3.55
CA SER A 191 1.85 -2.83 2.98
C SER A 191 0.43 -2.34 3.26
N ASP A 192 -0.54 -3.24 3.16
CA ASP A 192 -1.95 -3.02 3.50
C ASP A 192 -2.13 -2.62 4.97
N LEU A 193 -1.41 -3.30 5.87
CA LEU A 193 -1.37 -2.96 7.31
C LEU A 193 -0.82 -1.55 7.55
N LEU A 194 0.24 -1.14 6.85
CA LEU A 194 0.81 0.20 7.00
C LEU A 194 -0.16 1.30 6.56
N ILE A 195 -0.88 1.08 5.46
CA ILE A 195 -1.90 2.00 4.96
C ILE A 195 -3.02 2.17 6.00
N LEU A 196 -3.57 1.06 6.50
CA LEU A 196 -4.64 1.11 7.50
C LEU A 196 -4.17 1.68 8.83
N ALA A 197 -2.96 1.34 9.28
CA ALA A 197 -2.38 1.88 10.50
C ALA A 197 -2.19 3.41 10.40
N PHE A 198 -1.77 3.93 9.23
CA PHE A 198 -1.65 5.37 9.02
C PHE A 198 -3.01 6.07 9.02
N LEU A 199 -4.02 5.50 8.34
CA LEU A 199 -5.39 6.01 8.40
C LEU A 199 -5.95 6.01 9.84
N LEU A 200 -5.73 4.92 10.58
CA LEU A 200 -6.17 4.80 11.97
C LEU A 200 -5.45 5.81 12.88
N PHE A 201 -4.15 6.02 12.67
CA PHE A 201 -3.37 7.03 13.36
C PHE A 201 -3.95 8.44 13.14
N LEU A 202 -4.27 8.80 11.89
CA LEU A 202 -4.90 10.08 11.57
C LEU A 202 -6.30 10.19 12.18
N ALA A 203 -7.14 9.16 12.03
CA ALA A 203 -8.49 9.14 12.56
C ALA A 203 -8.51 9.28 14.09
N ARG A 204 -7.72 8.44 14.79
CA ARG A 204 -7.63 8.45 16.25
C ARG A 204 -7.05 9.76 16.78
N GLY A 205 -5.99 10.26 16.16
CA GLY A 205 -5.31 11.47 16.60
C GLY A 205 -6.07 12.75 16.28
N SER A 206 -7.10 12.67 15.42
CA SER A 206 -7.97 13.80 15.07
C SER A 206 -9.42 13.67 15.58
N ARG A 207 -9.75 12.60 16.31
CA ARG A 207 -11.11 12.30 16.78
C ARG A 207 -11.69 13.40 17.67
N ASP A 208 -10.95 13.73 18.74
CA ASP A 208 -11.44 14.63 19.81
C ASP A 208 -11.03 16.09 19.56
N ALA A 209 -9.85 16.29 19.00
CA ALA A 209 -9.28 17.59 18.68
C ALA A 209 -8.44 17.49 17.42
N PRO A 210 -8.16 18.59 16.71
CA PRO A 210 -7.24 18.58 15.60
C PRO A 210 -5.84 18.07 15.96
N MET A 211 -5.27 17.27 15.07
CA MET A 211 -3.91 16.75 15.22
C MET A 211 -2.90 17.90 15.09
N ARG A 212 -1.82 17.84 15.87
CA ARG A 212 -0.70 18.80 15.77
C ARG A 212 0.11 18.54 14.50
N GLU A 213 0.57 19.62 13.84
CA GLU A 213 1.42 19.54 12.62
C GLU A 213 2.64 18.63 12.83
N ARG A 214 3.37 18.80 13.94
CA ARG A 214 4.56 17.98 14.24
C ARG A 214 4.23 16.48 14.30
N THR A 215 3.09 16.12 14.86
CA THR A 215 2.64 14.72 14.97
C THR A 215 2.32 14.16 13.59
N ALA A 216 1.58 14.91 12.76
CA ALA A 216 1.28 14.52 11.38
C ALA A 216 2.55 14.40 10.53
N LEU A 217 3.51 15.32 10.70
CA LEU A 217 4.78 15.34 9.99
C LEU A 217 5.63 14.11 10.30
N LEU A 218 5.79 13.79 11.60
CA LEU A 218 6.52 12.60 12.04
C LEU A 218 5.83 11.31 11.58
N GLY A 219 4.49 11.25 11.70
CA GLY A 219 3.69 10.13 11.23
C GLY A 219 3.83 9.89 9.73
N SER A 220 3.77 10.95 8.92
CA SER A 220 3.93 10.88 7.46
C SER A 220 5.34 10.45 7.05
N GLY A 221 6.37 10.94 7.74
CA GLY A 221 7.75 10.51 7.50
C GLY A 221 7.99 9.04 7.87
N LEU A 222 7.44 8.57 8.99
CA LEU A 222 7.53 7.16 9.36
C LEU A 222 6.75 6.27 8.40
N PHE A 223 5.54 6.69 8.01
CA PHE A 223 4.72 5.99 7.03
C PHE A 223 5.45 5.85 5.68
N GLY A 224 6.08 6.93 5.17
CA GLY A 224 6.87 6.87 3.94
C GLY A 224 8.08 5.94 4.04
N ALA A 225 8.82 5.99 5.16
CA ALA A 225 9.97 5.11 5.37
C ALA A 225 9.57 3.63 5.41
N LEU A 226 8.50 3.30 6.13
CA LEU A 226 7.99 1.93 6.22
C LEU A 226 7.39 1.45 4.91
N THR A 227 6.68 2.32 4.18
CA THR A 227 6.14 2.02 2.85
C THR A 227 7.26 1.52 1.93
N MET A 228 8.39 2.25 1.85
CA MET A 228 9.52 1.82 1.02
C MET A 228 10.16 0.50 1.48
N GLY A 229 10.05 0.15 2.76
CA GLY A 229 10.56 -1.11 3.30
C GLY A 229 9.79 -2.35 2.82
N PHE A 230 8.47 -2.21 2.70
CA PHE A 230 7.54 -3.29 2.31
C PHE A 230 7.04 -3.20 0.87
N GLU A 231 7.42 -2.14 0.15
CA GLU A 231 6.99 -1.91 -1.23
C GLU A 231 7.73 -2.82 -2.22
N MET A 232 6.95 -3.52 -3.06
CA MET A 232 7.42 -4.25 -4.26
C MET A 232 6.90 -3.64 -5.57
N LEU A 233 6.62 -2.33 -5.56
CA LEU A 233 5.86 -1.61 -6.59
C LEU A 233 4.40 -2.11 -6.73
N THR A 234 3.83 -2.52 -5.62
CA THR A 234 2.42 -2.91 -5.44
C THR A 234 1.45 -1.72 -5.39
N GLY A 235 1.98 -0.49 -5.32
CA GLY A 235 1.17 0.75 -5.34
C GLY A 235 1.05 1.45 -3.98
N GLY A 236 1.76 0.97 -2.95
CA GLY A 236 1.86 1.63 -1.65
C GLY A 236 2.45 3.04 -1.73
N ILE A 237 3.48 3.27 -2.55
CA ILE A 237 4.08 4.61 -2.74
C ILE A 237 3.04 5.65 -3.24
N PRO A 238 2.39 5.46 -4.41
CA PRO A 238 1.43 6.43 -4.91
C PRO A 238 0.19 6.54 -4.01
N LEU A 239 -0.31 5.43 -3.47
CA LEU A 239 -1.43 5.45 -2.55
C LEU A 239 -1.11 6.19 -1.26
N GLY A 240 0.04 5.92 -0.64
CA GLY A 240 0.47 6.61 0.59
C GLY A 240 0.71 8.11 0.39
N LEU A 241 1.20 8.53 -0.78
CA LEU A 241 1.27 9.95 -1.14
C LEU A 241 -0.12 10.57 -1.26
N ALA A 242 -1.04 9.88 -1.95
CA ALA A 242 -2.41 10.34 -2.14
C ALA A 242 -3.15 10.49 -0.79
N LEU A 243 -3.02 9.49 0.09
CA LEU A 243 -3.52 9.52 1.47
C LEU A 243 -2.91 10.68 2.26
N THR A 244 -1.60 10.90 2.16
CA THR A 244 -0.95 12.02 2.86
C THR A 244 -1.51 13.37 2.40
N ILE A 245 -1.73 13.56 1.10
CA ILE A 245 -2.27 14.82 0.55
C ILE A 245 -3.74 15.01 0.93
N GLY A 246 -4.58 13.97 0.83
CA GLY A 246 -6.02 14.10 1.06
C GLY A 246 -6.47 13.96 2.52
N CYS A 247 -5.82 13.11 3.32
CA CYS A 247 -6.25 12.80 4.69
C CYS A 247 -5.61 13.68 5.76
N VAL A 248 -4.37 14.14 5.58
CA VAL A 248 -3.71 15.01 6.57
C VAL A 248 -4.47 16.34 6.78
N PRO A 249 -4.94 17.05 5.73
CA PRO A 249 -5.76 18.25 5.91
C PRO A 249 -7.03 18.01 6.73
N ILE A 250 -7.62 16.81 6.65
CA ILE A 250 -8.81 16.46 7.42
C ILE A 250 -8.46 16.34 8.91
N ALA A 251 -7.29 15.78 9.22
CA ALA A 251 -6.83 15.55 10.59
C ALA A 251 -6.34 16.82 11.30
N LEU A 252 -5.83 17.81 10.56
CA LEU A 252 -5.25 19.05 11.09
C LEU A 252 -6.30 20.09 11.52
N ALA A 253 -5.82 21.16 12.18
CA ALA A 253 -6.66 22.30 12.56
C ALA A 253 -7.03 23.15 11.33
N HIS A 254 -8.22 23.74 11.35
CA HIS A 254 -8.69 24.66 10.31
C HIS A 254 -8.06 26.05 10.51
N ASP A 255 -6.77 26.18 10.22
CA ASP A 255 -6.06 27.46 10.27
C ASP A 255 -5.46 27.84 8.90
N ALA A 256 -4.89 29.05 8.80
CA ALA A 256 -4.31 29.56 7.57
C ALA A 256 -3.07 28.76 7.09
N ARG A 257 -2.50 27.90 7.94
CA ARG A 257 -1.26 27.15 7.66
C ARG A 257 -1.51 25.72 7.23
N ILE A 258 -2.78 25.27 7.19
CA ILE A 258 -3.15 23.90 6.79
C ILE A 258 -2.50 23.46 5.47
N GLY A 259 -2.38 24.37 4.50
CA GLY A 259 -1.74 24.08 3.21
C GLY A 259 -0.23 23.83 3.32
N VAL A 260 0.47 24.69 4.06
CA VAL A 260 1.91 24.54 4.30
C VAL A 260 2.20 23.27 5.10
N ALA A 261 1.40 23.00 6.13
CA ALA A 261 1.53 21.79 6.96
C ALA A 261 1.32 20.51 6.13
N THR A 262 0.31 20.50 5.25
CA THR A 262 0.04 19.37 4.35
C THR A 262 1.19 19.13 3.38
N LEU A 263 1.68 20.20 2.74
CA LEU A 263 2.82 20.12 1.83
C LEU A 263 4.07 19.59 2.54
N ARG A 264 4.35 20.06 3.77
CA ARG A 264 5.45 19.54 4.59
C ARG A 264 5.30 18.06 4.91
N CYS A 265 4.08 17.58 5.19
CA CYS A 265 3.82 16.16 5.42
C CYS A 265 4.05 15.33 4.16
N ALA A 266 3.58 15.78 2.99
CA ALA A 266 3.84 15.13 1.71
C ALA A 266 5.34 15.09 1.36
N ILE A 267 6.06 16.21 1.58
CA ILE A 267 7.51 16.27 1.42
C ILE A 267 8.21 15.32 2.40
N ALA A 268 7.78 15.26 3.67
CA ALA A 268 8.34 14.35 4.66
C ALA A 268 8.16 12.88 4.27
N TYR A 269 6.97 12.51 3.79
CA TYR A 269 6.69 11.18 3.23
C TYR A 269 7.64 10.86 2.07
N LEU A 270 7.70 11.71 1.05
CA LEU A 270 8.54 11.49 -0.14
C LEU A 270 10.04 11.48 0.18
N THR A 271 10.49 12.37 1.05
CA THR A 271 11.89 12.43 1.48
C THR A 271 12.27 11.18 2.26
N ALA A 272 11.35 10.64 3.07
CA ALA A 272 11.60 9.39 3.79
C ALA A 272 11.67 8.18 2.85
N VAL A 273 10.76 8.08 1.88
CA VAL A 273 10.81 7.07 0.80
C VAL A 273 12.15 7.16 0.05
N ALA A 274 12.51 8.36 -0.42
CA ALA A 274 13.75 8.59 -1.15
C ALA A 274 14.99 8.27 -0.30
N ALA A 275 15.00 8.64 0.99
CA ALA A 275 16.12 8.33 1.88
C ALA A 275 16.33 6.83 2.07
N VAL A 276 15.25 6.05 2.22
CA VAL A 276 15.34 4.57 2.29
C VAL A 276 15.84 4.00 0.97
N ALA A 277 15.31 4.46 -0.17
CA ALA A 277 15.73 4.01 -1.49
C ALA A 277 17.21 4.32 -1.78
N VAL A 278 17.66 5.55 -1.49
CA VAL A 278 19.06 5.96 -1.65
C VAL A 278 19.98 5.15 -0.73
N ALA A 279 19.58 4.93 0.52
CA ALA A 279 20.37 4.11 1.45
C ALA A 279 20.49 2.66 0.97
N LYS A 280 19.41 2.09 0.42
CA LYS A 280 19.42 0.76 -0.22
C LYS A 280 20.37 0.73 -1.42
N ILE A 281 20.29 1.69 -2.33
CA ILE A 281 21.17 1.77 -3.51
C ILE A 281 22.63 1.93 -3.11
N ALA A 282 22.92 2.74 -2.08
CA ALA A 282 24.26 2.90 -1.54
C ALA A 282 24.77 1.59 -0.94
N ALA A 283 23.96 0.90 -0.13
CA ALA A 283 24.32 -0.39 0.45
C ALA A 283 24.59 -1.45 -0.64
N VAL A 284 23.76 -1.50 -1.69
CA VAL A 284 23.98 -2.39 -2.83
C VAL A 284 25.27 -2.03 -3.57
N SER A 285 25.51 -0.75 -3.84
CA SER A 285 26.75 -0.29 -4.49
C SER A 285 28.01 -0.68 -3.72
N ILE A 286 27.96 -0.55 -2.39
CA ILE A 286 29.11 -0.85 -1.52
C ILE A 286 29.42 -2.35 -1.49
N VAL A 287 28.39 -3.21 -1.45
CA VAL A 287 28.58 -4.66 -1.25
C VAL A 287 28.65 -5.45 -2.56
N PHE A 288 27.98 -4.99 -3.61
CA PHE A 288 27.87 -5.71 -4.89
C PHE A 288 28.47 -4.95 -6.08
N GLY A 289 29.01 -3.75 -5.86
CA GLY A 289 29.47 -2.87 -6.91
C GLY A 289 28.33 -2.17 -7.67
N THR A 290 28.68 -1.49 -8.75
CA THR A 290 27.75 -0.61 -9.49
C THR A 290 26.88 -1.33 -10.52
N ALA A 291 27.26 -2.53 -10.96
CA ALA A 291 26.53 -3.26 -12.01
C ALA A 291 25.06 -3.54 -11.64
N PRO A 292 24.72 -4.01 -10.41
CA PRO A 292 23.33 -4.13 -9.97
C PRO A 292 22.53 -2.83 -10.00
N VAL A 293 23.18 -1.70 -9.72
CA VAL A 293 22.51 -0.39 -9.75
C VAL A 293 22.16 0.00 -11.18
N VAL A 294 23.07 -0.24 -12.13
CA VAL A 294 22.78 -0.04 -13.55
C VAL A 294 21.62 -0.93 -14.01
N ALA A 295 21.59 -2.20 -13.58
CA ALA A 295 20.49 -3.10 -13.87
C ALA A 295 19.15 -2.62 -13.27
N ALA A 296 19.16 -2.14 -12.03
CA ALA A 296 17.97 -1.57 -11.39
C ALA A 296 17.47 -0.31 -12.11
N ILE A 297 18.39 0.55 -12.60
CA ILE A 297 18.04 1.72 -13.42
C ILE A 297 17.40 1.28 -14.74
N ARG A 298 17.98 0.30 -15.44
CA ARG A 298 17.37 -0.24 -16.68
C ARG A 298 15.98 -0.80 -16.42
N GLN A 299 15.80 -1.58 -15.35
CA GLN A 299 14.49 -2.10 -14.99
C GLN A 299 13.49 -0.99 -14.62
N PHE A 300 13.94 0.09 -14.00
CA PHE A 300 13.10 1.26 -13.76
C PHE A 300 12.67 1.93 -15.08
N LEU A 301 13.60 2.14 -16.01
CA LEU A 301 13.32 2.71 -17.34
C LEU A 301 12.41 1.80 -18.18
N PHE A 302 12.58 0.49 -18.06
CA PHE A 302 11.67 -0.49 -18.64
C PHE A 302 10.25 -0.29 -18.09
N ARG A 303 10.09 -0.23 -16.76
CA ARG A 303 8.77 -0.06 -16.13
C ARG A 303 8.03 1.24 -16.49
N THR A 304 8.76 2.28 -16.86
CA THR A 304 8.19 3.55 -17.37
C THR A 304 7.97 3.53 -18.89
N GLY A 305 8.38 2.45 -19.57
CA GLY A 305 8.36 2.31 -21.02
C GLY A 305 9.30 3.25 -21.76
N VAL A 306 10.34 3.74 -21.08
CA VAL A 306 11.44 4.49 -21.71
C VAL A 306 12.43 3.54 -22.37
N ASP A 307 12.62 2.35 -21.80
CA ASP A 307 13.40 1.27 -22.39
C ASP A 307 12.50 0.32 -23.19
N TYR A 308 12.95 -0.10 -24.38
CA TYR A 308 12.16 -0.85 -25.38
C TYR A 308 12.69 -2.26 -25.61
N ASP A 309 13.42 -2.83 -24.66
CA ASP A 309 13.74 -4.26 -24.69
C ASP A 309 12.46 -5.06 -24.93
N HIS A 310 12.50 -5.93 -25.94
CA HIS A 310 11.33 -6.70 -26.36
C HIS A 310 10.84 -7.56 -25.19
N ASN A 311 9.66 -7.21 -24.66
CA ASN A 311 9.00 -7.97 -23.63
C ASN A 311 7.63 -8.45 -24.17
N PRO A 312 7.42 -9.76 -24.32
CA PRO A 312 6.12 -10.30 -24.74
C PRO A 312 4.99 -9.97 -23.76
N ASP A 313 5.33 -9.64 -22.51
CA ASP A 313 4.37 -9.24 -21.48
C ASP A 313 4.15 -7.72 -21.42
N ALA A 314 4.91 -6.91 -22.16
CA ALA A 314 4.63 -5.48 -22.26
C ALA A 314 3.44 -5.24 -23.20
N PRO A 315 2.49 -4.37 -22.85
CA PRO A 315 1.38 -4.06 -23.73
C PRO A 315 1.89 -3.48 -25.07
N ALA A 316 1.47 -4.06 -26.19
CA ALA A 316 1.82 -3.64 -27.54
C ALA A 316 1.18 -2.30 -27.97
N GLY A 317 0.41 -1.66 -27.08
CA GLY A 317 -0.19 -0.35 -27.30
C GLY A 317 -1.31 -0.02 -26.32
N ALA A 318 -1.97 1.13 -26.54
CA ALA A 318 -3.04 1.62 -25.68
C ALA A 318 -4.21 0.63 -25.52
N HIS A 319 -4.60 -0.06 -26.60
CA HIS A 319 -5.68 -1.05 -26.56
C HIS A 319 -5.40 -2.18 -25.58
N GLU A 320 -4.19 -2.76 -25.62
CA GLU A 320 -3.81 -3.84 -24.72
C GLU A 320 -3.67 -3.35 -23.27
N PHE A 321 -3.11 -2.15 -23.08
CA PHE A 321 -3.11 -1.50 -21.77
C PHE A 321 -4.52 -1.41 -21.18
N PHE A 322 -5.49 -0.87 -21.94
CA PHE A 322 -6.87 -0.77 -21.48
C PHE A 322 -7.52 -2.14 -21.24
N THR A 323 -7.24 -3.13 -22.08
CA THR A 323 -7.77 -4.49 -21.92
C THR A 323 -7.26 -5.12 -20.62
N ARG A 324 -5.96 -4.97 -20.32
CA ARG A 324 -5.36 -5.49 -19.09
C ARG A 324 -5.86 -4.75 -17.86
N VAL A 325 -5.92 -3.41 -17.89
CA VAL A 325 -6.49 -2.61 -16.80
C VAL A 325 -7.97 -2.94 -16.57
N TRP A 326 -8.74 -3.14 -17.64
CA TRP A 326 -10.14 -3.56 -17.58
C TRP A 326 -10.30 -4.93 -16.91
N ALA A 327 -9.51 -5.93 -17.32
CA ALA A 327 -9.47 -7.22 -16.66
C ALA A 327 -9.04 -7.10 -15.18
N GLY A 328 -8.17 -6.14 -14.89
CA GLY A 328 -7.71 -5.81 -13.55
C GLY A 328 -8.85 -5.56 -12.57
N PHE A 329 -9.87 -4.76 -12.95
CA PHE A 329 -11.01 -4.35 -12.10
C PHE A 329 -11.75 -5.52 -11.41
N GLU A 330 -11.60 -6.74 -11.91
CA GLU A 330 -12.10 -7.94 -11.24
C GLU A 330 -11.50 -8.13 -9.84
N SER A 331 -10.31 -7.60 -9.56
CA SER A 331 -9.66 -7.70 -8.25
C SER A 331 -10.37 -6.83 -7.18
N MET A 332 -10.91 -5.67 -7.55
CA MET A 332 -11.69 -4.80 -6.65
C MET A 332 -13.07 -5.39 -6.31
N ALA A 333 -13.68 -6.11 -7.24
CA ALA A 333 -14.98 -6.75 -7.03
C ALA A 333 -15.14 -7.98 -7.93
N PRO A 334 -14.67 -9.16 -7.47
CA PRO A 334 -14.77 -10.40 -8.21
C PRO A 334 -16.17 -10.70 -8.72
N GLY A 335 -16.31 -10.99 -10.01
CA GLY A 335 -17.59 -11.25 -10.67
C GLY A 335 -18.53 -10.03 -10.76
N MET A 336 -18.11 -8.84 -10.33
CA MET A 336 -18.94 -7.63 -10.26
C MET A 336 -18.22 -6.40 -10.82
N HIS A 337 -17.37 -6.55 -11.85
CA HIS A 337 -16.60 -5.46 -12.43
C HIS A 337 -17.46 -4.25 -12.86
N TRP A 338 -18.67 -4.48 -13.40
CA TRP A 338 -19.60 -3.39 -13.72
C TRP A 338 -20.04 -2.57 -12.50
N LEU A 339 -20.15 -3.19 -11.33
CA LEU A 339 -20.42 -2.46 -10.09
C LEU A 339 -19.21 -1.60 -9.70
N ALA A 340 -17.98 -2.12 -9.81
CA ALA A 340 -16.77 -1.34 -9.55
C ALA A 340 -16.68 -0.11 -10.48
N VAL A 341 -16.92 -0.31 -11.77
CA VAL A 341 -16.97 0.77 -12.78
C VAL A 341 -18.08 1.76 -12.45
N GLY A 342 -19.30 1.30 -12.18
CA GLY A 342 -20.42 2.17 -11.82
C GLY A 342 -20.16 3.00 -10.56
N MET A 343 -19.57 2.39 -9.53
CA MET A 343 -19.20 3.09 -8.29
C MET A 343 -18.09 4.11 -8.52
N MET A 344 -17.09 3.79 -9.35
CA MET A 344 -16.05 4.74 -9.74
C MET A 344 -16.64 5.92 -10.52
N SER A 345 -17.46 5.66 -11.54
CA SER A 345 -18.13 6.71 -12.33
C SER A 345 -19.01 7.60 -11.44
N LEU A 346 -19.78 7.00 -10.53
CA LEU A 346 -20.61 7.73 -9.58
C LEU A 346 -19.75 8.61 -8.66
N ALA A 347 -18.66 8.06 -8.10
CA ALA A 347 -17.73 8.81 -7.26
C ALA A 347 -17.12 10.01 -8.00
N LEU A 348 -16.74 9.86 -9.27
CA LEU A 348 -16.20 10.94 -10.10
C LEU A 348 -17.25 12.05 -10.35
N VAL A 349 -18.48 11.68 -10.71
CA VAL A 349 -19.57 12.64 -10.96
C VAL A 349 -19.94 13.39 -9.68
N LEU A 350 -20.19 12.66 -8.59
CA LEU A 350 -20.56 13.24 -7.30
C LEU A 350 -19.41 14.06 -6.69
N GLY A 351 -18.18 13.58 -6.85
CA GLY A 351 -16.98 14.29 -6.40
C GLY A 351 -16.75 15.59 -7.18
N GLY A 352 -16.95 15.58 -8.50
CA GLY A 352 -16.89 16.77 -9.34
C GLY A 352 -17.95 17.80 -8.94
N TRP A 353 -19.19 17.36 -8.70
CA TRP A 353 -20.24 18.22 -8.16
C TRP A 353 -19.88 18.75 -6.76
N GLY A 354 -19.41 17.90 -5.86
CA GLY A 354 -19.05 18.26 -4.49
C GLY A 354 -17.93 19.30 -4.46
N TYR A 355 -16.88 19.10 -5.25
CA TYR A 355 -15.81 20.08 -5.43
C TYR A 355 -16.32 21.41 -5.99
N ALA A 356 -17.23 21.38 -6.98
CA ALA A 356 -17.83 22.58 -7.55
C ALA A 356 -18.69 23.39 -6.55
N GLN A 357 -19.30 22.73 -5.56
CA GLN A 357 -19.97 23.42 -4.45
C GLN A 357 -18.96 23.96 -3.44
N LEU A 358 -18.00 23.13 -3.01
CA LEU A 358 -17.02 23.49 -1.98
C LEU A 358 -16.10 24.64 -2.42
N ARG A 359 -15.75 24.76 -3.70
CA ARG A 359 -14.98 25.91 -4.21
C ARG A 359 -15.70 27.27 -4.07
N ARG A 360 -17.02 27.25 -3.81
CA ARG A 360 -17.84 28.46 -3.58
C ARG A 360 -17.94 28.83 -2.11
N THR A 361 -17.48 27.98 -1.19
CA THR A 361 -17.47 28.33 0.25
C THR A 361 -16.51 29.48 0.50
N ARG A 362 -16.86 30.35 1.46
CA ARG A 362 -15.96 31.41 1.95
C ARG A 362 -14.90 30.87 2.91
N CYS A 363 -15.10 29.65 3.45
CA CYS A 363 -14.16 29.02 4.36
C CYS A 363 -12.90 28.52 3.62
N LYS A 364 -11.80 29.27 3.70
CA LYS A 364 -10.52 28.94 3.04
C LYS A 364 -10.00 27.55 3.42
N ALA A 365 -10.20 27.12 4.67
CA ALA A 365 -9.76 25.81 5.13
C ALA A 365 -10.53 24.67 4.43
N VAL A 366 -11.86 24.78 4.32
CA VAL A 366 -12.70 23.79 3.62
C VAL A 366 -12.38 23.77 2.13
N HIS A 367 -12.19 24.95 1.51
CA HIS A 367 -11.76 25.03 0.12
C HIS A 367 -10.40 24.33 -0.10
N PHE A 368 -9.43 24.56 0.78
CA PHE A 368 -8.14 23.87 0.70
C PHE A 368 -8.29 22.36 0.87
N GLN A 369 -9.06 21.88 1.85
CA GLN A 369 -9.31 20.44 2.04
C GLN A 369 -9.95 19.81 0.79
N ALA A 370 -10.91 20.49 0.16
CA ALA A 370 -11.53 20.03 -1.08
C ALA A 370 -10.52 19.98 -2.24
N ALA A 371 -9.68 21.01 -2.39
CA ALA A 371 -8.64 21.06 -3.42
C ALA A 371 -7.58 19.98 -3.20
N ALA A 372 -7.15 19.75 -1.95
CA ALA A 372 -6.20 18.71 -1.61
C ALA A 372 -6.78 17.31 -1.86
N MET A 373 -8.05 17.07 -1.49
CA MET A 373 -8.73 15.81 -1.76
C MET A 373 -8.84 15.55 -3.28
N ALA A 374 -9.29 16.54 -4.06
CA ALA A 374 -9.35 16.42 -5.53
C ALA A 374 -7.96 16.20 -6.15
N GLY A 375 -6.96 16.99 -5.72
CA GLY A 375 -5.59 16.85 -6.20
C GLY A 375 -4.97 15.51 -5.86
N SER A 376 -5.27 14.95 -4.68
CA SER A 376 -4.79 13.63 -4.28
C SER A 376 -5.36 12.50 -5.15
N ALA A 377 -6.58 12.66 -5.69
CA ALA A 377 -7.18 11.67 -6.58
C ALA A 377 -6.42 11.54 -7.91
N LEU A 378 -5.69 12.58 -8.32
CA LEU A 378 -4.87 12.58 -9.54
C LEU A 378 -3.55 11.81 -9.39
N VAL A 379 -3.10 11.55 -8.15
CA VAL A 379 -1.83 10.85 -7.90
C VAL A 379 -1.84 9.44 -8.53
N ILE A 380 -2.95 8.71 -8.40
CA ILE A 380 -3.05 7.34 -8.91
C ILE A 380 -3.06 7.29 -10.45
N PRO A 381 -3.91 8.03 -11.17
CA PRO A 381 -3.85 8.07 -12.64
C PRO A 381 -2.50 8.55 -13.17
N LEU A 382 -1.88 9.57 -12.55
CA LEU A 382 -0.56 10.03 -12.96
C LEU A 382 0.50 8.94 -12.78
N TRP A 383 0.46 8.19 -11.67
CA TRP A 383 1.32 7.05 -11.47
C TRP A 383 1.12 5.97 -12.54
N MET A 384 -0.14 5.62 -12.84
CA MET A 384 -0.47 4.63 -13.87
C MET A 384 0.02 5.03 -15.25
N VAL A 385 0.02 6.33 -15.59
CA VAL A 385 0.56 6.84 -16.85
C VAL A 385 2.09 6.81 -16.87
N VAL A 386 2.74 7.26 -15.78
CA VAL A 386 4.22 7.27 -15.70
C VAL A 386 4.79 5.85 -15.70
N PHE A 387 4.11 4.92 -15.03
CA PHE A 387 4.49 3.51 -14.91
C PHE A 387 3.54 2.63 -15.72
N TRP A 388 3.22 3.01 -16.96
CA TRP A 388 2.18 2.35 -17.76
C TRP A 388 2.52 0.89 -18.09
N GLN A 389 3.78 0.56 -18.40
CA GLN A 389 4.18 -0.84 -18.63
C GLN A 389 4.02 -1.67 -17.35
N HIS A 390 4.50 -1.18 -16.21
CA HIS A 390 4.32 -1.84 -14.91
C HIS A 390 2.84 -1.99 -14.56
N THR A 391 2.04 -0.96 -14.81
CA THR A 391 0.60 -0.96 -14.56
C THR A 391 -0.12 -2.02 -15.41
N ALA A 392 0.24 -2.16 -16.69
CA ALA A 392 -0.34 -3.18 -17.54
C ALA A 392 0.13 -4.60 -17.16
N GLN A 393 1.42 -4.77 -16.87
CA GLN A 393 1.98 -6.06 -16.46
C GLN A 393 1.34 -6.57 -15.16
N HIS A 394 0.98 -5.65 -14.26
CA HIS A 394 0.45 -5.96 -12.95
C HIS A 394 -0.97 -5.43 -12.72
N ALA A 395 -1.75 -5.29 -13.79
CA ALA A 395 -3.07 -4.67 -13.75
C ALA A 395 -4.02 -5.31 -12.73
N TRP A 396 -3.86 -6.63 -12.52
CA TRP A 396 -4.67 -7.45 -11.63
C TRP A 396 -4.48 -7.17 -10.12
N PHE A 397 -3.44 -6.42 -9.70
CA PHE A 397 -3.39 -5.82 -8.36
C PHE A 397 -3.31 -4.29 -8.37
N MET A 398 -2.86 -3.69 -9.47
CA MET A 398 -2.66 -2.24 -9.58
C MET A 398 -3.99 -1.48 -9.69
N ASP A 399 -5.08 -2.16 -9.99
CA ASP A 399 -6.43 -1.60 -9.95
C ASP A 399 -6.88 -1.29 -8.51
N ARG A 400 -6.44 -2.04 -7.50
CA ARG A 400 -6.85 -1.87 -6.09
C ARG A 400 -6.61 -0.45 -5.57
N ILE A 401 -5.51 0.19 -5.98
CA ILE A 401 -5.18 1.57 -5.58
C ILE A 401 -6.14 2.61 -6.19
N LEU A 402 -6.95 2.23 -7.19
CA LEU A 402 -8.07 3.03 -7.69
C LEU A 402 -9.18 3.21 -6.64
N ILE A 403 -9.15 2.49 -5.51
CA ILE A 403 -10.02 2.83 -4.38
C ILE A 403 -9.87 4.29 -3.97
N TRP A 404 -8.69 4.89 -4.13
CA TRP A 404 -8.47 6.24 -3.65
C TRP A 404 -9.25 7.30 -4.44
N PRO A 405 -9.19 7.36 -5.79
CA PRO A 405 -10.09 8.19 -6.57
C PRO A 405 -11.58 8.03 -6.22
N MET A 406 -12.03 6.79 -5.98
CA MET A 406 -13.40 6.52 -5.55
C MET A 406 -13.70 7.12 -4.17
N ALA A 407 -12.81 6.91 -3.20
CA ALA A 407 -12.92 7.42 -1.84
C ALA A 407 -12.87 8.95 -1.79
N ALA A 408 -11.96 9.57 -2.53
CA ALA A 408 -11.85 11.02 -2.66
C ALA A 408 -13.11 11.64 -3.27
N GLY A 409 -13.69 10.99 -4.29
CA GLY A 409 -14.93 11.44 -4.93
C GLY A 409 -16.12 11.45 -3.95
N PHE A 410 -16.36 10.35 -3.25
CA PHE A 410 -17.42 10.30 -2.23
C PHE A 410 -17.14 11.22 -1.03
N ALA A 411 -15.87 11.40 -0.64
CA ALA A 411 -15.49 12.33 0.41
C ALA A 411 -15.83 13.78 0.06
N LEU A 412 -15.52 14.21 -1.17
CA LEU A 412 -15.88 15.54 -1.67
C LEU A 412 -17.39 15.76 -1.68
N PHE A 413 -18.15 14.75 -2.12
CA PHE A 413 -19.61 14.79 -2.09
C PHE A 413 -20.15 14.96 -0.66
N LEU A 414 -19.67 14.14 0.28
CA LEU A 414 -20.08 14.17 1.68
C LEU A 414 -19.74 15.52 2.36
N MET A 415 -18.53 16.04 2.11
CA MET A 415 -18.13 17.37 2.59
C MET A 415 -19.08 18.47 2.09
N ALA A 416 -19.47 18.41 0.81
CA ALA A 416 -20.37 19.40 0.22
C ALA A 416 -21.78 19.37 0.84
N LEU A 417 -22.30 18.18 1.14
CA LEU A 417 -23.60 18.05 1.82
C LEU A 417 -23.56 18.65 3.23
N ILE A 418 -22.56 18.28 4.02
CA ILE A 418 -22.43 18.75 5.41
C ILE A 418 -22.21 20.27 5.46
N GLU A 419 -21.40 20.81 4.55
CA GLU A 419 -21.18 22.27 4.49
C GLU A 419 -22.44 23.03 4.04
N ARG A 420 -23.25 22.46 3.15
CA ARG A 420 -24.52 23.06 2.73
C ARG A 420 -25.51 23.16 3.89
N GLU A 421 -25.62 22.11 4.72
CA GLU A 421 -26.47 22.13 5.91
C GLU A 421 -26.03 23.20 6.91
N ARG A 422 -24.72 23.39 7.09
CA ARG A 422 -24.19 24.47 7.95
C ARG A 422 -24.53 25.86 7.47
N ILE A 423 -24.54 26.10 6.15
CA ILE A 423 -24.88 27.40 5.57
C ILE A 423 -26.40 27.64 5.62
N GLY A 424 -27.20 26.58 5.48
CA GLY A 424 -28.66 26.64 5.45
C GLY A 424 -29.33 26.66 6.83
N ALA A 425 -28.63 26.26 7.89
CA ALA A 425 -29.13 26.41 9.25
C ALA A 425 -29.31 27.91 9.57
N PRO A 426 -30.53 28.38 9.92
CA PRO A 426 -30.70 29.74 10.38
C PRO A 426 -29.77 29.98 11.56
N ASP A 427 -29.15 31.17 11.65
CA ASP A 427 -28.39 31.59 12.83
C ASP A 427 -29.33 31.46 14.05
N GLU A 428 -29.28 30.32 14.73
CA GLU A 428 -29.85 30.19 16.07
C GLU A 428 -29.04 31.16 16.92
N GLN A 429 -29.59 32.38 17.07
CA GLN A 429 -29.09 33.35 18.01
C GLN A 429 -28.85 32.61 19.32
N PRO A 430 -27.63 32.63 19.88
CA PRO A 430 -27.39 32.00 21.16
C PRO A 430 -28.40 32.61 22.13
N ALA A 431 -29.34 31.78 22.59
CA ALA A 431 -30.27 32.16 23.63
C ALA A 431 -29.42 32.75 24.75
N GLN A 432 -29.55 34.06 24.94
CA GLN A 432 -28.93 34.76 26.05
C GLN A 432 -29.52 34.12 27.31
N LEU A 433 -28.77 33.17 27.87
CA LEU A 433 -29.04 32.63 29.20
C LEU A 433 -28.84 33.81 30.15
N ALA A 434 -29.96 34.40 30.55
CA ALA A 434 -30.09 35.42 31.58
C ALA A 434 -29.83 34.82 32.97
#